data_AF-A0A447XCL2-F1
#
_entry.id   AF-A0A447XCL2-F1
#
_cell.length_a   1.000
_cell.length_b   1.000
_cell.length_c   1.000
_cell.angle_alpha   90.00
_cell.angle_beta   90.00
_cell.angle_gamma   90.00
#
_symmetry.space_group_name_H-M   'P 1'
#
loop_
_entity.id
_entity.type
_entity.pdbx_description
1 polymer ?
#
loop_
_entity_poly.entity_id
_entity_poly.type
_entity_poly.pdbx_seq_one_letter_code
_entity_poly.pdbx_strand_id
1 'polypeptide(L)'
;MIHDVPEEYAIHKEKEFTFNKIRQPNRNRLLWSSNLNVDGMKTGTTAGAGYNLVASATQGDMRLISVVLGAKTDRIRFNESEKLLTWGFRFFETVTPIKPDATFVTQRVWFGDKSEVNLGAGEAGSVTIPRGQLKNLKRVIR
;
A
#
# COMPACT_ATOMS: atom_id res chain seq x y z
N MET A 1 -1.66 -6.98 8.27
CA MET A 1 -0.45 -7.67 7.75
C MET A 1 0.70 -6.70 7.50
N ILE A 2 0.68 -5.92 6.42
CA ILE A 2 1.79 -5.01 6.08
C ILE A 2 2.04 -4.00 7.22
N HIS A 3 0.97 -3.49 7.83
CA HIS A 3 1.02 -2.53 8.92
C HIS A 3 1.24 -3.21 10.29
N ASP A 4 0.42 -4.21 10.60
CA ASP A 4 0.30 -4.72 11.99
C ASP A 4 1.34 -5.79 12.36
N VAL A 5 1.88 -6.51 11.37
CA VAL A 5 2.80 -7.64 11.54
C VAL A 5 3.90 -7.58 10.46
N PRO A 6 4.74 -6.52 10.48
CA PRO A 6 5.68 -6.23 9.39
C PRO A 6 6.81 -7.26 9.30
N GLU A 7 7.20 -7.89 10.41
CA GLU A 7 8.22 -8.93 10.45
C GLU A 7 7.73 -10.18 9.71
N GLU A 8 6.48 -10.58 9.94
CA GLU A 8 5.81 -11.67 9.24
C GLU A 8 5.57 -11.29 7.78
N TYR A 9 5.22 -10.03 7.48
CA TYR A 9 5.08 -9.59 6.10
C TYR A 9 6.39 -9.72 5.32
N ALA A 10 7.54 -9.50 5.97
CA ALA A 10 8.84 -9.52 5.31
C ALA A 10 9.19 -10.86 4.65
N ILE A 11 8.62 -11.98 5.11
CA ILE A 11 8.84 -13.31 4.51
C ILE A 11 8.24 -13.41 3.09
N HIS A 12 7.25 -12.58 2.75
CA HIS A 12 6.54 -12.66 1.47
C HIS A 12 7.40 -12.27 0.26
N LYS A 13 8.50 -11.55 0.48
CA LYS A 13 9.47 -11.17 -0.57
C LYS A 13 10.59 -12.19 -0.76
N GLU A 14 10.68 -13.21 0.09
CA GLU A 14 11.64 -14.29 -0.11
C GLU A 14 11.33 -15.01 -1.42
N LYS A 15 12.34 -15.10 -2.29
CA LYS A 15 12.20 -15.66 -3.64
C LYS A 15 12.23 -17.18 -3.66
N GLU A 16 12.84 -17.79 -2.66
CA GLU A 16 12.94 -19.24 -2.51
C GLU A 16 13.07 -19.62 -1.05
N PHE A 17 12.61 -20.82 -0.73
CA PHE A 17 12.73 -21.42 0.60
C PHE A 17 13.10 -22.89 0.44
N THR A 18 13.95 -23.41 1.32
CA THR A 18 14.34 -24.83 1.30
C THR A 18 13.75 -25.54 2.52
N PHE A 19 12.95 -26.57 2.26
CA PHE A 19 12.39 -27.42 3.30
C PHE A 19 12.77 -28.87 3.02
N ASN A 20 13.26 -29.58 4.04
CA ASN A 20 13.66 -30.97 3.91
C ASN A 20 14.55 -31.26 2.69
N LYS A 21 15.58 -30.41 2.50
CA LYS A 21 16.52 -30.46 1.35
C LYS A 21 15.90 -30.22 -0.03
N ILE A 22 14.63 -29.81 -0.10
CA ILE A 22 13.95 -29.49 -1.35
C ILE A 22 13.76 -27.98 -1.44
N ARG A 23 14.39 -27.37 -2.44
CA ARG A 23 14.27 -25.94 -2.73
C ARG A 23 12.96 -25.65 -3.47
N GLN A 24 12.22 -24.66 -2.99
CA GLN A 24 10.92 -24.27 -3.51
C GLN A 24 10.93 -22.77 -3.86
N PRO A 25 10.63 -22.40 -5.11
CA PRO A 25 10.52 -20.99 -5.48
C PRO A 25 9.20 -20.40 -4.98
N ASN A 26 9.21 -19.11 -4.69
CA ASN A 26 8.00 -18.35 -4.43
C ASN A 26 7.12 -18.35 -5.70
N ARG A 27 5.84 -18.65 -5.54
CA ARG A 27 4.90 -18.71 -6.67
C ARG A 27 4.51 -17.32 -7.18
N ASN A 28 4.79 -16.26 -6.42
CA ASN A 28 4.55 -14.89 -6.87
C ASN A 28 5.62 -14.42 -7.86
N ARG A 29 5.36 -14.60 -9.15
CA ARG A 29 6.31 -14.24 -10.22
C ARG A 29 6.64 -12.75 -10.28
N LEU A 30 5.79 -11.88 -9.74
CA LEU A 30 6.06 -10.43 -9.73
C LEU A 30 7.26 -10.04 -8.87
N LEU A 31 7.73 -10.89 -7.95
CA LEU A 31 8.98 -10.66 -7.21
C LEU A 31 10.23 -10.61 -8.12
N TRP A 32 10.13 -11.13 -9.34
CA TRP A 32 11.19 -11.06 -10.36
C TRP A 32 10.92 -9.98 -11.42
N SER A 33 9.87 -9.17 -11.27
CA SER A 33 9.65 -8.04 -12.18
C SER A 33 10.79 -7.04 -12.03
N SER A 34 11.34 -6.59 -13.15
CA SER A 34 12.29 -5.47 -13.20
C SER A 34 11.59 -4.10 -13.22
N ASN A 35 10.28 -4.09 -13.45
CA ASN A 35 9.50 -2.86 -13.65
C ASN A 35 8.84 -2.35 -12.38
N LEU A 36 8.60 -3.24 -11.41
CA LEU A 36 7.89 -2.94 -10.17
C LEU A 36 8.68 -3.47 -8.98
N ASN A 37 8.74 -2.68 -7.90
CA ASN A 37 9.28 -3.15 -6.63
C ASN A 37 8.20 -3.90 -5.85
N VAL A 38 7.97 -5.16 -6.21
CA VAL A 38 6.97 -6.04 -5.57
C VAL A 38 7.59 -6.77 -4.40
N ASP A 39 6.91 -6.76 -3.25
CA ASP A 39 7.36 -7.43 -2.02
C ASP A 39 6.30 -8.34 -1.38
N GLY A 40 5.18 -8.58 -2.08
CA GLY A 40 4.14 -9.48 -1.62
C GLY A 40 3.04 -9.73 -2.66
N MET A 41 2.00 -10.52 -2.35
CA MET A 41 1.80 -11.24 -1.09
C MET A 41 1.49 -12.72 -1.32
N LYS A 42 0.45 -13.06 -2.10
CA LYS A 42 0.00 -14.46 -2.19
C LYS A 42 -0.67 -14.78 -3.52
N THR A 43 -0.32 -15.94 -4.06
CA THR A 43 -1.02 -16.60 -5.16
C THR A 43 -1.98 -17.67 -4.64
N GLY A 44 -3.13 -17.84 -5.30
CA GLY A 44 -4.09 -18.90 -5.01
C GLY A 44 -4.72 -19.43 -6.29
N THR A 45 -4.98 -20.73 -6.35
CA THR A 45 -5.64 -21.37 -7.50
C THR A 45 -6.43 -22.58 -7.03
N THR A 46 -7.70 -22.67 -7.41
CA THR A 46 -8.52 -23.89 -7.33
C THR A 46 -9.43 -23.96 -8.57
N ALA A 47 -9.97 -25.14 -8.89
CA ALA A 47 -10.85 -25.31 -10.05
C ALA A 47 -12.09 -24.40 -9.99
N GLY A 48 -12.67 -24.20 -8.80
CA GLY A 48 -13.85 -23.34 -8.61
C GLY A 48 -13.56 -21.84 -8.49
N ALA A 49 -12.34 -21.45 -8.09
CA ALA A 49 -12.00 -20.05 -7.84
C ALA A 49 -11.15 -19.40 -8.94
N GLY A 50 -10.67 -20.16 -9.93
CA GLY A 50 -9.75 -19.66 -10.95
C GLY A 50 -8.38 -19.27 -10.37
N TYR A 51 -7.68 -18.36 -11.05
CA TYR A 51 -6.35 -17.89 -10.66
C TYR A 51 -6.43 -16.54 -9.94
N ASN A 52 -5.98 -16.53 -8.68
CA ASN A 52 -6.04 -15.39 -7.78
C ASN A 52 -4.63 -14.87 -7.45
N LEU A 53 -4.50 -13.56 -7.26
CA LEU A 53 -3.28 -12.89 -6.82
C LEU A 53 -3.63 -11.68 -5.95
N VAL A 54 -3.02 -11.62 -4.76
CA VAL A 54 -2.84 -10.39 -4.00
C VAL A 54 -1.38 -9.98 -4.16
N ALA A 55 -1.12 -8.82 -4.75
CA ALA A 55 0.21 -8.27 -4.93
C ALA A 55 0.33 -6.93 -4.22
N SER A 56 1.51 -6.64 -3.66
CA SER A 56 1.84 -5.30 -3.16
C SER A 56 3.18 -4.87 -3.72
N ALA A 57 3.26 -3.59 -4.07
CA ALA A 57 4.47 -2.97 -4.58
C ALA A 57 4.62 -1.56 -4.01
N THR A 58 5.85 -1.05 -4.05
CA THR A 58 6.16 0.33 -3.63
C THR A 58 6.85 1.13 -4.73
N GLN A 59 6.65 2.45 -4.69
CA GLN A 59 7.41 3.42 -5.47
C GLN A 59 7.58 4.70 -4.63
N GLY A 60 8.80 4.96 -4.17
CA GLY A 60 9.05 5.95 -3.12
C GLY A 60 8.27 5.58 -1.85
N ASP A 61 7.59 6.57 -1.26
CA ASP A 61 6.76 6.37 -0.05
C ASP A 61 5.37 5.80 -0.34
N MET A 62 5.00 5.68 -1.62
CA MET A 62 3.69 5.18 -2.02
C MET A 62 3.70 3.65 -2.11
N ARG A 63 2.79 3.01 -1.39
CA ARG A 63 2.50 1.57 -1.50
C ARG A 63 1.14 1.37 -2.14
N LEU A 64 1.08 0.43 -3.08
CA LEU A 64 -0.18 -0.05 -3.66
C LEU A 64 -0.37 -1.54 -3.38
N ILE A 65 -1.64 -1.94 -3.34
CA ILE A 65 -2.06 -3.33 -3.22
C ILE A 65 -3.05 -3.59 -4.36
N SER A 66 -2.78 -4.62 -5.16
CA SER A 66 -3.72 -5.09 -6.19
C SER A 66 -4.26 -6.46 -5.81
N VAL A 67 -5.54 -6.67 -6.07
CA VAL A 67 -6.23 -7.94 -5.84
C VAL A 67 -6.93 -8.33 -7.14
N VAL A 68 -6.49 -9.43 -7.74
CA VAL A 68 -7.09 -10.01 -8.95
C VAL A 68 -7.64 -11.37 -8.57
N LEU A 69 -8.94 -11.58 -8.83
CA LEU A 69 -9.66 -12.82 -8.53
C LEU A 69 -10.23 -13.44 -9.81
N GLY A 70 -10.32 -14.76 -9.86
CA GLY A 70 -11.01 -15.48 -10.93
C GLY A 70 -10.36 -15.38 -12.30
N ALA A 71 -9.06 -15.08 -12.40
CA ALA A 71 -8.42 -15.01 -13.71
C ALA A 71 -8.46 -16.38 -14.40
N LYS A 72 -8.66 -16.38 -15.72
CA LYS A 72 -8.82 -17.62 -16.51
C LYS A 72 -7.55 -18.46 -16.61
N THR A 73 -6.38 -17.81 -16.52
CA THR A 73 -5.09 -18.49 -16.61
C THR A 73 -4.10 -17.91 -15.61
N ASP A 74 -3.08 -18.72 -15.30
CA ASP A 74 -1.98 -18.32 -14.44
C ASP A 74 -1.25 -17.07 -14.95
N ARG A 75 -1.12 -16.88 -16.26
CA ARG A 75 -0.47 -15.70 -16.84
C ARG A 75 -1.30 -14.43 -16.64
N ILE A 76 -2.63 -14.54 -16.79
CA ILE A 76 -3.53 -13.38 -16.72
C ILE A 76 -3.46 -12.72 -15.34
N ARG A 77 -3.46 -13.49 -14.23
CA ARG A 77 -3.42 -12.86 -12.89
C ARG A 77 -2.23 -11.93 -12.70
N PHE A 78 -1.05 -12.29 -13.20
CA PHE A 78 0.14 -11.46 -13.03
C PHE A 78 0.13 -10.26 -13.99
N ASN A 79 -0.27 -10.46 -15.24
CA ASN A 79 -0.38 -9.37 -16.21
C ASN A 79 -1.37 -8.30 -15.75
N GLU A 80 -2.55 -8.70 -15.25
CA GLU A 80 -3.56 -7.75 -14.79
C GLU A 80 -3.14 -7.06 -13.48
N SER A 81 -2.50 -7.77 -12.55
CA SER A 81 -1.92 -7.15 -11.35
C SER A 81 -0.81 -6.16 -11.69
N GLU A 82 0.09 -6.48 -12.63
CA GLU A 82 1.15 -5.57 -13.07
C GLU A 82 0.57 -4.31 -13.74
N LYS A 83 -0.45 -4.47 -14.60
CA LYS A 83 -1.17 -3.33 -15.21
C LYS A 83 -1.82 -2.44 -14.16
N LEU A 84 -2.53 -3.01 -13.19
CA LEU A 84 -3.19 -2.24 -12.13
C LEU A 84 -2.18 -1.45 -11.29
N LEU A 85 -1.09 -2.08 -10.87
CA LEU A 85 -0.04 -1.42 -10.09
C LEU A 85 0.64 -0.33 -10.90
N THR A 86 1.03 -0.62 -12.15
CA THR A 86 1.67 0.36 -13.04
C THR A 86 0.76 1.56 -13.31
N TRP A 87 -0.53 1.31 -13.57
CA TRP A 87 -1.52 2.36 -13.75
C TRP A 87 -1.69 3.21 -12.48
N GLY A 88 -1.82 2.57 -11.32
CA GLY A 88 -1.97 3.26 -10.04
C GLY A 88 -0.78 4.17 -9.76
N PHE A 89 0.44 3.67 -9.92
CA PHE A 89 1.63 4.49 -9.74
C PHE A 89 1.75 5.62 -10.77
N ARG A 90 1.33 5.39 -12.02
CA ARG A 90 1.39 6.41 -13.08
C ARG A 90 0.42 7.56 -12.84
N PHE A 91 -0.80 7.26 -12.39
CA PHE A 91 -1.89 8.24 -12.36
C PHE A 91 -2.22 8.77 -10.96
N PHE A 92 -1.67 8.19 -9.90
CA PHE A 92 -1.89 8.63 -8.53
C PHE A 92 -0.57 8.92 -7.82
N GLU A 93 -0.68 9.71 -6.76
CA GLU A 93 0.38 9.93 -5.78
C GLU A 93 -0.24 9.94 -4.38
N THR A 94 0.50 9.45 -3.40
CA THR A 94 0.10 9.52 -1.99
C THR A 94 0.94 10.56 -1.29
N VAL A 95 0.28 11.49 -0.62
CA VAL A 95 0.93 12.57 0.14
C VAL A 95 0.49 12.48 1.60
N THR A 96 1.38 12.85 2.50
CA THR A 96 1.10 12.92 3.95
C THR A 96 1.04 14.38 4.39
N PRO A 97 -0.07 15.09 4.13
CA PRO A 97 -0.19 16.49 4.47
C PRO A 97 -0.17 16.74 5.98
N ILE A 98 -0.65 15.78 6.77
CA ILE A 98 -0.77 15.91 8.22
C ILE A 98 0.27 15.02 8.88
N LYS A 99 1.24 15.65 9.53
CA LYS A 99 2.22 14.95 10.36
C LYS A 99 1.67 14.83 11.79
N PRO A 100 1.99 13.74 12.51
CA PRO A 100 1.76 13.68 13.94
C PRO A 100 2.43 14.88 14.59
N ASP A 101 1.78 15.47 15.59
CA ASP A 101 2.30 16.57 16.42
C ASP A 101 2.50 17.92 15.72
N ALA A 102 2.16 18.04 14.45
CA ALA A 102 2.09 19.34 13.79
C ALA A 102 0.79 20.06 14.19
N THR A 103 0.92 21.20 14.89
CA THR A 103 -0.23 22.09 15.14
C THR A 103 -0.86 22.48 13.81
N PHE A 104 -2.12 22.11 13.64
CA PHE A 104 -2.89 22.40 12.43
C PHE A 104 -3.67 23.71 12.58
N VAL A 105 -4.27 23.94 13.75
CA VAL A 105 -4.94 25.20 14.11
C VAL A 105 -4.86 25.42 15.62
N THR A 106 -4.86 26.68 16.03
CA THR A 106 -5.03 27.06 17.44
C THR A 106 -6.49 27.46 17.65
N GLN A 107 -7.14 26.88 18.65
CA GLN A 107 -8.53 27.20 18.99
C GLN A 107 -8.63 27.81 20.37
N ARG A 108 -9.49 28.82 20.48
CA ARG A 108 -9.80 29.46 21.76
C ARG A 108 -10.65 28.52 22.60
N VAL A 109 -10.28 28.38 23.87
CA VAL A 109 -11.07 27.67 24.87
C VAL A 109 -11.48 28.62 25.97
N TRP A 110 -12.66 28.38 26.53
CA TRP A 110 -13.22 29.18 27.62
C TRP A 110 -13.16 28.38 28.91
N PHE A 111 -12.91 29.05 30.04
CA PHE A 111 -12.82 28.45 31.38
C PHE A 111 -11.70 27.40 31.56
N GLY A 112 -10.70 27.37 30.68
CA GLY A 112 -9.50 26.56 30.86
C GLY A 112 -8.37 27.34 31.52
N ASP A 113 -7.39 26.63 32.07
CA ASP A 113 -6.16 27.24 32.62
C ASP A 113 -5.33 27.97 31.54
N LYS A 114 -5.57 27.65 30.26
CA LYS A 114 -5.03 28.32 29.08
C LYS A 114 -6.19 28.86 28.23
N SER A 115 -5.99 29.99 27.58
CA SER A 115 -6.99 30.61 26.69
C SER A 115 -7.05 29.98 25.29
N GLU A 116 -6.04 29.18 24.93
CA GLU A 116 -5.89 28.58 23.60
C GLU A 116 -5.32 27.16 23.70
N VAL A 117 -5.73 26.30 22.77
CA VAL A 117 -5.22 24.93 22.60
C VAL A 117 -4.81 24.69 21.15
N ASN A 118 -3.73 23.95 20.98
CA ASN A 118 -3.28 23.49 19.66
C ASN A 118 -4.05 22.24 19.27
N LEU A 119 -4.74 22.30 18.14
CA LEU A 119 -5.37 21.15 17.50
C LEU A 119 -4.48 20.65 16.37
N GLY A 120 -4.21 19.34 16.39
CA GLY A 120 -3.53 18.61 15.32
C GLY A 120 -4.25 17.29 15.09
N ALA A 121 -3.68 16.43 14.24
CA ALA A 121 -4.13 15.05 14.17
C ALA A 121 -3.34 14.20 15.17
N GLY A 122 -4.04 13.27 15.84
CA GLY A 122 -3.40 12.28 16.71
C GLY A 122 -2.55 11.26 15.95
N GLU A 123 -2.77 11.11 14.64
CA GLU A 123 -2.02 10.21 13.76
C GLU A 123 -1.69 10.89 12.43
N ALA A 124 -0.69 10.37 11.73
CA ALA A 124 -0.33 10.85 10.40
C ALA A 124 -1.47 10.60 9.41
N GLY A 125 -1.92 11.64 8.71
CA GLY A 125 -2.96 11.55 7.70
C GLY A 125 -2.36 11.53 6.30
N SER A 126 -2.50 10.41 5.59
CA SER A 126 -2.13 10.28 4.18
C SER A 126 -3.35 10.30 3.27
N VAL A 127 -3.23 10.96 2.11
CA VAL A 127 -4.28 11.04 1.09
C VAL A 127 -3.70 10.64 -0.25
N THR A 128 -4.39 9.75 -0.96
CA THR A 128 -4.08 9.39 -2.34
C THR A 128 -4.93 10.23 -3.29
N ILE A 129 -4.28 10.93 -4.22
CA ILE A 129 -4.93 11.85 -5.16
C ILE A 129 -4.46 11.56 -6.59
N PRO A 130 -5.21 11.99 -7.63
CA PRO A 130 -4.68 11.96 -8.99
C PRO A 130 -3.39 12.77 -9.06
N ARG A 131 -2.39 12.21 -9.74
CA ARG A 131 -1.05 12.79 -9.82
C ARG A 131 -1.11 14.21 -10.40
N GLY A 132 -0.40 15.14 -9.76
CA GLY A 132 -0.38 16.56 -10.12
C GLY A 132 -1.53 17.38 -9.52
N GLN A 133 -2.46 16.77 -8.80
CA GLN A 133 -3.58 17.49 -8.15
C GLN A 133 -3.24 18.00 -6.75
N LEU A 134 -1.98 17.86 -6.29
CA LEU A 134 -1.57 18.31 -4.95
C LEU A 134 -1.91 19.80 -4.70
N LYS A 135 -1.76 20.65 -5.72
CA LYS A 135 -2.07 22.09 -5.62
C LYS A 135 -3.57 22.38 -5.38
N ASN A 136 -4.44 21.42 -5.70
CA ASN A 136 -5.88 21.54 -5.54
C ASN A 136 -6.38 20.99 -4.20
N LEU A 137 -5.49 20.39 -3.39
CA LEU A 137 -5.83 19.87 -2.06
C LEU A 137 -6.01 21.02 -1.07
N LYS A 138 -7.23 21.22 -0.58
CA LYS A 138 -7.55 22.22 0.45
C LYS A 138 -7.60 21.56 1.82
N ARG A 139 -7.02 22.25 2.81
CA ARG A 139 -7.06 21.90 4.22
C ARG A 139 -8.14 22.74 4.90
N VAL A 140 -9.15 22.11 5.51
CA VAL A 140 -10.24 22.80 6.22
C VAL A 140 -10.50 22.06 7.53
N ILE A 141 -10.48 22.80 8.65
CA ILE A 141 -11.02 22.33 9.94
C ILE A 141 -12.38 22.99 10.11
N ARG A 142 -13.39 22.19 10.47
CA ARG A 142 -14.73 22.66 10.85
C ARG A 142 -14.92 22.50 12.34
#